data_AF-A0AAV8CLT0-F1
#
_entry.id   AF-A0AAV8CLT0-F1
#
_cell.length_a   1.000
_cell.length_b   1.000
_cell.length_c   1.000
_cell.angle_alpha   90.00
_cell.angle_beta   90.00
_cell.angle_gamma   90.00
#
_symmetry.space_group_name_H-M   'P 1'
#
loop_
_entity.id
_entity.type
_entity.pdbx_description
1 polymer ?
#
loop_
_entity_poly.entity_id
_entity_poly.type
_entity_poly.pdbx_seq_one_letter_code
_entity_poly.pdbx_strand_id
1 'polypeptide(L)' 'MDTDDYRLITNADATCIEEIDWDNLLSHREGEICQKRWQQMVRYIGEHKERPFVEQLEVLSQRYCPEMLEYRAKKDELL' A
#
# COMPACT_ATOMS: atom_id res chain seq x y z
N MET A 1 -12.47 7.29 -4.67
CA MET A 1 -11.41 6.37 -4.23
C MET A 1 -12.00 5.48 -3.16
N ASP A 2 -11.82 4.17 -3.24
CA ASP A 2 -12.35 3.25 -2.23
C ASP A 2 -11.61 3.49 -0.89
N THR A 3 -12.34 3.52 0.22
CA THR A 3 -11.75 3.69 1.55
C THR A 3 -10.85 2.50 1.90
N ASP A 4 -11.16 1.31 1.39
CA ASP A 4 -10.33 0.13 1.60
C ASP A 4 -9.00 0.25 0.83
N ASP A 5 -8.99 0.76 -0.41
CA ASP A 5 -7.74 0.97 -1.18
C ASP A 5 -6.77 1.91 -0.46
N TYR A 6 -7.31 3.00 0.11
CA TYR A 6 -6.53 3.92 0.93
C TYR A 6 -5.92 3.19 2.13
N ARG A 7 -6.74 2.45 2.88
CA ARG A 7 -6.31 1.77 4.10
C ARG A 7 -5.31 0.64 3.83
N LEU A 8 -5.46 -0.07 2.71
CA LEU A 8 -4.48 -1.06 2.27
C LEU A 8 -3.08 -0.46 2.12
N ILE A 9 -2.98 0.76 1.60
CA ILE A 9 -1.70 1.46 1.41
C ILE A 9 -1.17 2.06 2.72
N THR A 10 -2.06 2.66 3.53
CA THR A 10 -1.62 3.32 4.77
C THR A 10 -1.26 2.35 5.88
N ASN A 11 -1.90 1.17 5.91
CA ASN A 11 -1.69 0.17 6.95
C ASN A 11 -0.61 -0.86 6.57
N ALA A 12 -0.15 -0.87 5.31
CA ALA A 12 0.98 -1.68 4.89
C ALA A 12 2.30 -1.10 5.44
N ASP A 13 2.54 -1.33 6.73
CA ASP A 13 3.79 -1.02 7.42
C ASP A 13 4.68 -2.27 7.44
N ALA A 14 5.32 -2.54 6.31
CA ALA A 14 6.14 -3.73 6.08
C ALA A 14 7.33 -3.39 5.18
N THR A 15 8.43 -4.16 5.27
CA THR A 15 9.58 -3.95 4.37
C THR A 15 9.40 -4.66 3.03
N CYS A 16 8.55 -5.70 3.00
CA CYS A 16 8.17 -6.43 1.79
C CYS A 16 6.73 -6.95 1.86
N ILE A 17 6.23 -7.49 0.74
CA ILE A 17 4.84 -7.96 0.59
C ILE A 17 4.54 -9.18 1.50
N GLU A 18 5.54 -10.00 1.77
CA GLU A 18 5.45 -11.21 2.59
C GLU A 18 5.32 -10.91 4.09
N GLU A 19 5.78 -9.74 4.53
CA GLU A 19 5.71 -9.29 5.92
C GLU A 19 4.38 -8.60 6.27
N ILE A 20 3.51 -8.38 5.28
CA ILE A 20 2.20 -7.81 5.52
C ILE A 20 1.31 -8.86 6.17
N ASP A 21 0.84 -8.56 7.39
CA ASP A 21 -0.21 -9.33 8.05
C ASP A 21 -1.58 -9.03 7.41
N TRP A 22 -1.86 -9.72 6.30
CA TRP A 22 -3.08 -9.52 5.52
C TRP A 22 -4.35 -9.75 6.33
N ASP A 23 -4.34 -10.73 7.23
CA ASP A 23 -5.50 -11.13 8.03
C ASP A 23 -5.87 -10.07 9.08
N ASN A 24 -4.90 -9.28 9.54
CA ASN A 24 -5.13 -8.19 10.49
C ASN A 24 -5.02 -6.78 9.87
N LEU A 25 -4.76 -6.67 8.55
CA LEU A 25 -4.55 -5.39 7.87
C LEU A 25 -5.80 -4.49 7.89
N LEU A 26 -6.97 -5.09 7.70
CA LEU A 26 -8.28 -4.43 7.75
C LEU A 26 -9.23 -5.28 8.61
N SER A 27 -9.60 -4.80 9.79
CA SER A 27 -10.41 -5.55 10.76
C SER A 27 -11.78 -6.01 10.25
N HIS A 28 -12.29 -5.42 9.16
CA HIS A 28 -13.60 -5.72 8.56
C HIS A 28 -13.49 -6.51 7.25
N ARG A 29 -12.29 -6.92 6.83
CA ARG A 29 -12.06 -7.69 5.59
C ARG A 29 -11.18 -8.89 5.87
N GLU A 30 -11.48 -9.98 5.18
CA GLU A 30 -10.63 -11.16 5.18
C GLU A 30 -9.30 -10.86 4.47
N GLY A 31 -8.19 -11.42 4.96
CA GLY A 31 -6.87 -11.15 4.42
C GLY A 31 -6.72 -11.55 2.96
N GLU A 32 -7.37 -12.64 2.53
CA GLU A 32 -7.39 -13.05 1.12
C GLU A 32 -8.02 -11.97 0.20
N ILE A 33 -9.05 -11.27 0.69
CA ILE A 33 -9.68 -10.17 -0.06
C ILE A 33 -8.72 -8.98 -0.16
N CYS A 34 -8.07 -8.62 0.95
CA CYS A 34 -7.04 -7.57 0.99
C CYS A 34 -5.90 -7.87 0.01
N GLN A 35 -5.38 -9.09 0.03
CA GLN A 35 -4.28 -9.52 -0.82
C GLN A 35 -4.66 -9.52 -2.30
N LYS A 36 -5.84 -10.07 -2.66
CA LYS A 36 -6.35 -10.01 -4.04
C LYS A 36 -6.51 -8.58 -4.52
N ARG A 37 -7.00 -7.69 -3.66
CA ARG A 37 -7.18 -6.28 -4.00
C ARG A 37 -5.85 -5.59 -4.22
N TRP A 38 -4.88 -5.80 -3.33
CA TRP A 38 -3.52 -5.29 -3.50
C TRP A 38 -2.90 -5.75 -4.83
N GLN A 39 -3.00 -7.04 -5.16
CA GLN A 39 -2.49 -7.57 -6.43
C GLN A 39 -3.14 -6.90 -7.65
N GLN A 40 -4.43 -6.55 -7.58
CA GLN A 40 -5.08 -5.77 -8.63
C GLN A 40 -4.45 -4.37 -8.73
N MET A 41 -4.28 -3.67 -7.60
CA MET A 41 -3.69 -2.33 -7.57
C MET A 41 -2.28 -2.34 -8.17
N VAL A 42 -1.44 -3.32 -7.80
CA VAL A 42 -0.09 -3.52 -8.37
C VAL A 42 -0.12 -3.81 -9.87
N ARG A 43 -1.10 -4.58 -10.37
CA ARG A 43 -1.24 -4.79 -11.83
C ARG A 43 -1.56 -3.49 -12.58
N TYR A 44 -2.27 -2.56 -11.95
CA TYR A 44 -2.70 -1.29 -12.56
C TYR A 44 -1.63 -0.19 -12.54
N ILE A 45 -0.53 -0.35 -11.81
CA ILE A 45 0.61 0.60 -11.87
C ILE A 45 1.56 0.31 -13.05
N GLY A 46 1.23 -0.64 -13.94
CA GLY A 46 1.95 -0.86 -15.20
C GLY A 46 3.35 -1.42 -15.00
N GLU A 47 4.35 -0.79 -15.61
CA GLU A 47 5.77 -1.21 -15.51
C GLU A 47 6.32 -1.16 -14.08
N HIS A 48 5.70 -0.36 -13.21
CA HIS A 48 6.11 -0.26 -11.81
C HIS A 48 5.86 -1.55 -11.01
N LYS A 49 5.02 -2.47 -11.51
CA LYS A 49 4.71 -3.76 -10.85
C LYS A 49 5.94 -4.67 -10.66
N GLU A 50 6.98 -4.49 -11.46
CA GLU A 50 8.21 -5.31 -11.43
C GLU A 50 9.30 -4.69 -10.56
N ARG A 51 9.04 -3.51 -10.00
CA ARG A 51 9.99 -2.78 -9.14
C ARG A 51 9.99 -3.32 -7.71
N PRO A 52 10.99 -2.98 -6.89
CA PRO A 52 10.99 -3.29 -5.46
C PRO A 52 9.72 -2.83 -4.74
N PHE A 53 9.34 -3.55 -3.68
CA PHE A 53 8.12 -3.29 -2.91
C PHE A 53 7.96 -1.82 -2.49
N VAL A 54 9.05 -1.20 -2.01
CA VAL A 54 9.05 0.20 -1.57
C VAL A 54 8.69 1.15 -2.72
N GLU A 55 9.21 0.93 -3.93
CA GLU A 55 8.86 1.73 -5.10
C GLU A 55 7.42 1.50 -5.56
N GLN A 56 6.93 0.25 -5.49
CA GLN A 56 5.52 -0.05 -5.76
C GLN A 56 4.61 0.70 -4.79
N LEU A 57 4.94 0.67 -3.50
CA LEU A 57 4.20 1.34 -2.44
C LEU A 57 4.20 2.87 -2.62
N GLU A 58 5.31 3.45 -3.08
CA GLU A 58 5.37 4.88 -3.42
C GLU A 58 4.43 5.23 -4.57
N VAL A 59 4.47 4.49 -5.69
CA VAL A 59 3.60 4.74 -6.85
C VAL A 59 2.12 4.53 -6.49
N LEU A 60 1.82 3.50 -5.69
CA LEU A 60 0.48 3.28 -5.15
C LEU A 60 0.04 4.45 -4.25
N SER A 61 0.92 4.93 -3.38
CA SER A 61 0.66 6.10 -2.53
C SER A 61 0.39 7.33 -3.38
N GLN A 62 1.17 7.61 -4.43
CA GLN A 62 0.92 8.73 -5.33
C GLN A 62 -0.45 8.63 -6.02
N ARG A 63 -0.88 7.42 -6.39
CA ARG A 63 -2.13 7.19 -7.15
C ARG A 63 -3.39 7.16 -6.29
N TYR A 64 -3.30 6.59 -5.09
CA TYR A 64 -4.45 6.31 -4.22
C TYR A 64 -4.37 7.00 -2.86
N CYS A 65 -3.31 7.76 -2.60
CA CYS A 65 -3.20 8.56 -1.40
C CYS A 65 -2.19 9.71 -1.56
N PRO A 66 -2.39 10.63 -2.52
CA PRO A 66 -1.44 11.72 -2.74
C PRO A 66 -1.23 12.58 -1.48
N GLU A 67 -2.24 12.67 -0.61
CA GLU A 67 -2.14 13.37 0.68
C GLU A 67 -1.20 12.68 1.69
N MET A 68 -0.95 11.36 1.58
CA MET A 68 0.02 10.65 2.43
C MET A 68 1.48 10.89 2.04
N LEU A 69 1.76 11.44 0.85
CA LEU A 69 3.12 11.79 0.46
C LEU A 69 3.71 12.86 1.39
N GLU A 70 2.90 13.85 1.77
CA GLU A 70 3.31 14.87 2.74
C GLU A 70 3.51 14.31 4.15
N TYR A 71 2.70 13.32 4.54
CA TYR A 71 2.83 12.66 5.85
C TYR A 71 4.09 11.79 5.93
N ARG A 72 4.39 10.99 4.89
CA ARG A 72 5.61 10.17 4.84
C ARG A 72 6.87 11.03 4.74
N ALA A 73 6.87 12.07 3.90
CA ALA A 73 8.00 13.00 3.81
C ALA A 73 8.32 13.66 5.18
N LYS A 74 7.30 14.09 5.92
CA LYS A 74 7.47 14.62 7.27
C LYS A 74 7.95 13.57 8.28
N LYS A 75 7.53 12.31 8.14
CA LYS A 75 7.99 11.21 9.01
C LYS A 75 9.48 10.91 8.80
N ASP A 76 9.96 10.94 7.56
CA ASP A 76 11.37 10.72 7.23
C ASP A 76 12.26 11.92 7.63
N GLU A 77 11.73 13.15 7.65
CA GLU A 77 12.44 14.32 8.21
C GLU A 77 12.59 14.30 9.74
N LEU A 78 11.85 13.43 10.44
CA LEU A 78 11.84 13.30 11.90
C LEU A 78 12.67 12.09 12.41
N LEU A 79 13.35 11.37 11.52
CA LEU A 79 14.31 10.29 11.79
C LEU A 79 15.74 10.74 11.50
#